data_AF-A0A6I3P4N6-F1
#
_entry.id   AF-A0A6I3P4N6-F1
#
_cell.length_a   1.000
_cell.length_b   1.000
_cell.length_c   1.000
_cell.angle_alpha   90.00
_cell.angle_beta   90.00
_cell.angle_gamma   90.00
#
_symmetry.space_group_name_H-M   'P 1'
#
loop_
_entity.id
_entity.type
_entity.pdbx_description
1 polymer ?
#
loop_
_entity_poly.entity_id
_entity_poly.type
_entity_poly.pdbx_seq_one_letter_code
_entity_poly.pdbx_strand_id
1 'polypeptide(L)'
;MTANRLAVSLPGLDLKNPIIPASGCFGFGQEYAKYYDLDLLGSIMIKATTAEARFGNPTPRVAETPAGMLNAIGLQNPGIDVVLAEKLPWLAQHYPDLPIIANVAGFSNEEYATVSGEISKAPNVKAIELNISCPNVDHGNNGLLIGQVPELAYAAVKAAVEASSVPVYVKLTPSVADITQVAKAAEDAGATGLTMINTLVGMRFDLKTGKPIIANGTGGMSGPAVFPVALKLIRQVAQSTKLPIIGMGGVDSAEAAIEMMIAGASAIGVGTANFTDPYACPSIIEDLPQVMDRYGIDTLENFRKHVRENLL
;
A
#
# COMPACT_ATOMS: atom_id res chain seq x y z
N MET A 1 11.73 -19.31 25.14
CA MET A 1 11.61 -18.44 23.95
C MET A 1 10.81 -17.23 24.38
N THR A 2 11.41 -16.05 24.39
CA THR A 2 10.68 -14.79 24.61
C THR A 2 9.70 -14.60 23.44
N ALA A 3 8.48 -14.18 23.74
CA ALA A 3 7.47 -13.92 22.70
C ALA A 3 7.99 -12.87 21.71
N ASN A 4 7.74 -13.05 20.41
CA ASN A 4 8.12 -12.09 19.39
C ASN A 4 7.38 -10.76 19.61
N ARG A 5 8.10 -9.72 20.05
CA ARG A 5 7.53 -8.42 20.42
C ARG A 5 7.02 -7.61 19.22
N LEU A 6 7.49 -7.93 18.00
CA LEU A 6 7.13 -7.21 16.78
C LEU A 6 5.90 -7.78 16.08
N ALA A 7 5.49 -9.01 16.41
CA ALA A 7 4.40 -9.68 15.72
C ALA A 7 3.07 -8.93 15.88
N VAL A 8 2.29 -8.86 14.80
CA VAL A 8 0.95 -8.26 14.76
C VAL A 8 0.03 -9.12 13.90
N SER A 9 -1.23 -9.27 14.30
CA SER A 9 -2.23 -10.05 13.54
C SER A 9 -3.34 -9.17 13.01
N LEU A 10 -3.54 -9.21 11.70
CA LEU A 10 -4.57 -8.49 10.97
C LEU A 10 -5.40 -9.53 10.17
N PRO A 11 -6.61 -9.20 9.70
CA PRO A 11 -7.40 -10.10 8.87
C PRO A 11 -6.62 -10.72 7.70
N GLY A 12 -6.41 -12.05 7.76
CA GLY A 12 -5.65 -12.82 6.78
C GLY A 12 -4.13 -12.72 6.92
N LEU A 13 -3.60 -11.90 7.82
CA LEU A 13 -2.19 -11.56 7.90
C LEU A 13 -1.66 -11.76 9.33
N ASP A 14 -1.02 -12.90 9.58
CA ASP A 14 -0.25 -13.15 10.79
C ASP A 14 1.21 -12.75 10.55
N LEU A 15 1.54 -11.49 10.86
CA LEU A 15 2.81 -10.89 10.48
C LEU A 15 3.85 -11.08 11.58
N LYS A 16 5.06 -11.56 11.20
CA LYS A 16 6.20 -11.71 12.12
C LYS A 16 6.76 -10.36 12.60
N ASN A 17 6.54 -9.30 11.84
CA ASN A 17 6.80 -7.90 12.17
C ASN A 17 5.89 -7.01 11.29
N PRO A 18 5.68 -5.71 11.58
CA PRO A 18 4.69 -4.91 10.87
C PRO A 18 5.18 -4.35 9.53
N ILE A 19 6.43 -4.59 9.12
CA ILE A 19 7.05 -3.90 7.98
C ILE A 19 6.76 -4.62 6.68
N ILE A 20 6.20 -3.87 5.73
CA ILE A 20 5.72 -4.36 4.44
C ILE A 20 6.24 -3.42 3.33
N PRO A 21 7.05 -3.87 2.37
CA PRO A 21 7.37 -3.04 1.21
C PRO A 21 6.08 -2.66 0.46
N ALA A 22 5.90 -1.37 0.18
CA ALA A 22 4.68 -0.84 -0.42
C ALA A 22 4.58 -1.14 -1.92
N SER A 23 3.35 -1.34 -2.42
CA SER A 23 3.10 -1.65 -3.83
C SER A 23 3.74 -0.62 -4.77
N GLY A 24 4.38 -1.12 -5.82
CA GLY A 24 5.05 -0.29 -6.82
C GLY A 24 6.50 0.06 -6.49
N CYS A 25 6.94 -0.17 -5.25
CA CYS A 25 8.31 0.09 -4.80
C CYS A 25 9.17 -1.18 -4.64
N PHE A 26 8.59 -2.36 -4.84
CA PHE A 26 9.28 -3.63 -4.59
C PHE A 26 9.10 -4.67 -5.72
N GLY A 27 8.50 -4.28 -6.85
CA GLY A 27 8.19 -5.19 -7.95
C GLY A 27 7.37 -6.39 -7.47
N PHE A 28 7.89 -7.59 -7.73
CA PHE A 28 7.40 -8.86 -7.16
C PHE A 28 8.45 -9.48 -6.21
N GLY A 29 9.36 -8.68 -5.65
CA GLY A 29 10.41 -9.10 -4.71
C GLY A 29 11.72 -9.57 -5.36
N GLN A 30 11.70 -10.00 -6.63
CA GLN A 30 12.83 -10.65 -7.31
C GLN A 30 14.11 -9.79 -7.35
N GLU A 31 13.98 -8.47 -7.52
CA GLU A 31 15.12 -7.57 -7.57
C GLU A 31 15.76 -7.37 -6.19
N TYR A 32 14.94 -7.20 -5.15
CA TYR A 32 15.39 -6.95 -3.79
C TYR A 32 15.86 -8.23 -3.06
N ALA A 33 15.37 -9.40 -3.46
CA ALA A 33 15.87 -10.70 -3.00
C ALA A 33 17.36 -10.93 -3.27
N LYS A 34 17.97 -10.12 -4.16
CA LYS A 34 19.42 -10.15 -4.43
C LYS A 34 20.24 -9.43 -3.36
N TYR A 35 19.60 -8.61 -2.53
CA TYR A 35 20.25 -7.80 -1.49
C TYR A 35 20.13 -8.44 -0.11
N TYR A 36 18.96 -9.00 0.22
CA TYR A 36 18.71 -9.65 1.50
C TYR A 36 17.61 -10.72 1.38
N ASP A 37 17.53 -11.56 2.41
CA ASP A 37 16.50 -12.60 2.55
C ASP A 37 15.12 -11.98 2.80
N LEU A 38 14.17 -12.20 1.90
CA LEU A 38 12.83 -11.62 2.01
C LEU A 38 12.03 -12.18 3.20
N ASP A 39 12.43 -13.32 3.79
CA ASP A 39 11.80 -13.84 5.00
C ASP A 39 12.03 -12.96 6.24
N LEU A 40 12.90 -11.97 6.17
CA LEU A 40 12.99 -10.92 7.19
C LEU A 40 11.72 -10.06 7.26
N LEU A 41 11.00 -9.92 6.14
CA LEU A 41 9.84 -9.03 6.04
C LEU A 41 8.60 -9.62 6.73
N GLY A 42 7.68 -8.73 7.15
CA GLY A 42 6.36 -9.14 7.63
C GLY A 42 5.48 -9.70 6.51
N SER A 43 5.50 -9.02 5.37
CA SER A 43 4.73 -9.33 4.15
C SER A 43 5.31 -8.52 2.99
N ILE A 44 4.80 -8.70 1.76
CA ILE A 44 5.05 -7.81 0.61
C ILE A 44 3.73 -7.36 -0.01
N MET A 45 3.59 -6.06 -0.31
CA MET A 45 2.59 -5.57 -1.26
C MET A 45 3.19 -5.58 -2.66
N ILE A 46 2.83 -6.58 -3.47
CA ILE A 46 3.38 -6.71 -4.82
C ILE A 46 2.87 -5.60 -5.75
N LYS A 47 3.53 -5.44 -6.90
CA LYS A 47 3.10 -4.53 -7.96
C LYS A 47 1.62 -4.75 -8.31
N ALA A 48 0.93 -3.63 -8.54
CA ALA A 48 -0.44 -3.61 -9.06
C ALA A 48 -0.62 -4.55 -10.26
N THR A 49 -1.58 -5.46 -10.15
CA THR A 49 -1.99 -6.37 -11.23
C THR A 49 -3.29 -5.89 -11.84
N THR A 50 -3.35 -5.86 -13.17
CA THR A 50 -4.56 -5.60 -13.96
C THR A 50 -4.93 -6.88 -14.74
N ALA A 51 -6.12 -6.93 -15.35
CA ALA A 51 -6.49 -8.10 -16.13
C ALA A 51 -5.49 -8.32 -17.28
N GLU A 52 -5.28 -7.29 -18.07
CA GLU A 52 -4.36 -7.31 -19.20
C GLU A 52 -3.01 -6.68 -18.87
N ALA A 53 -1.98 -7.06 -19.63
CA ALA A 53 -0.65 -6.46 -19.54
C ALA A 53 -0.69 -4.96 -19.89
N ARG A 54 0.09 -4.17 -19.16
CA ARG A 54 0.22 -2.73 -19.37
C ARG A 54 1.67 -2.33 -19.52
N PHE A 55 1.96 -1.57 -20.58
CA PHE A 55 3.28 -1.00 -20.79
C PHE A 55 3.57 0.18 -19.84
N GLY A 56 2.53 0.92 -19.43
CA GLY A 56 2.62 2.13 -18.63
C GLY A 56 2.77 3.42 -19.46
N ASN A 57 2.96 4.55 -18.78
CA ASN A 57 2.97 5.88 -19.40
C ASN A 57 4.25 6.14 -20.23
N PRO A 58 4.32 7.18 -21.07
CA PRO A 58 5.57 7.63 -21.69
C PRO A 58 6.62 8.09 -20.66
N THR A 59 7.90 8.08 -21.05
CA THR A 59 9.02 8.61 -20.25
C THR A 59 9.32 10.07 -20.57
N PRO A 60 9.87 10.87 -19.63
CA PRO A 60 10.28 10.51 -18.26
C PRO A 60 9.11 10.23 -17.31
N ARG A 61 9.25 9.17 -16.49
CA ARG A 61 8.21 8.71 -15.54
C ARG A 61 8.48 9.11 -14.10
N VAL A 62 9.66 9.65 -13.78
CA VAL A 62 10.05 10.01 -12.42
C VAL A 62 10.77 11.36 -12.41
N ALA A 63 10.66 12.07 -11.30
CA ALA A 63 11.39 13.31 -11.04
C ALA A 63 11.59 13.46 -9.53
N GLU A 64 12.73 13.97 -9.09
CA GLU A 64 12.98 14.26 -7.68
C GLU A 64 12.14 15.46 -7.18
N THR A 65 11.86 15.52 -5.89
CA THR A 65 11.33 16.71 -5.18
C THR A 65 12.09 16.90 -3.87
N PRO A 66 12.04 18.09 -3.24
CA PRO A 66 12.54 18.23 -1.88
C PRO A 66 11.92 17.15 -0.96
N ALA A 67 12.78 16.37 -0.30
CA ALA A 67 12.40 15.25 0.57
C ALA A 67 11.41 14.25 -0.06
N GLY A 68 11.51 13.97 -1.37
CA GLY A 68 10.61 13.04 -2.02
C GLY A 68 10.84 12.85 -3.51
N MET A 69 9.83 12.28 -4.17
CA MET A 69 9.84 12.10 -5.62
C MET A 69 8.42 12.14 -6.20
N LEU A 70 8.35 12.45 -7.50
CA LEU A 70 7.20 12.24 -8.37
C LEU A 70 7.35 10.94 -9.15
N ASN A 71 6.25 10.22 -9.34
CA ASN A 71 6.17 9.09 -10.26
C ASN A 71 4.89 9.10 -11.11
N ALA A 72 4.99 8.72 -12.37
CA ALA A 72 3.87 8.53 -13.27
C ALA A 72 4.09 7.25 -14.09
N ILE A 73 4.20 6.12 -13.39
CA ILE A 73 4.54 4.84 -14.04
C ILE A 73 3.43 4.35 -14.99
N GLY A 74 2.16 4.64 -14.68
CA GLY A 74 1.01 4.22 -15.50
C GLY A 74 0.60 2.76 -15.31
N LEU A 75 0.84 2.21 -14.11
CA LEU A 75 0.52 0.82 -13.75
C LEU A 75 1.17 -0.21 -14.68
N GLN A 76 2.42 -0.01 -15.13
CA GLN A 76 3.14 -1.03 -15.89
C GLN A 76 3.18 -2.35 -15.11
N ASN A 77 2.64 -3.41 -15.70
CA ASN A 77 2.55 -4.75 -15.11
C ASN A 77 2.28 -5.80 -16.22
N PRO A 78 2.54 -7.09 -15.97
CA PRO A 78 2.48 -8.10 -17.02
C PRO A 78 1.08 -8.73 -17.22
N GLY A 79 0.05 -8.26 -16.51
CA GLY A 79 -1.30 -8.85 -16.55
C GLY A 79 -1.43 -10.05 -15.60
N ILE A 80 -2.67 -10.43 -15.29
CA ILE A 80 -2.93 -11.43 -14.25
C ILE A 80 -2.40 -12.82 -14.62
N ASP A 81 -2.49 -13.22 -15.88
CA ASP A 81 -2.02 -14.53 -16.34
C ASP A 81 -0.55 -14.76 -16.02
N VAL A 82 0.31 -13.78 -16.32
CA VAL A 82 1.75 -13.86 -16.04
C VAL A 82 2.03 -13.77 -14.54
N VAL A 83 1.25 -12.98 -13.79
CA VAL A 83 1.40 -12.89 -12.34
C VAL A 83 1.11 -14.24 -11.67
N LEU A 84 0.05 -14.92 -12.10
CA LEU A 84 -0.35 -16.24 -11.59
C LEU A 84 0.56 -17.37 -12.07
N ALA A 85 1.06 -17.30 -13.31
CA ALA A 85 1.89 -18.36 -13.89
C ALA A 85 3.37 -18.26 -13.46
N GLU A 86 3.88 -17.05 -13.20
CA GLU A 86 5.32 -16.85 -12.95
C GLU A 86 5.62 -16.14 -11.63
N LYS A 87 5.00 -14.98 -11.38
CA LYS A 87 5.48 -14.07 -10.33
C LYS A 87 5.13 -14.56 -8.93
N LEU A 88 3.88 -14.96 -8.70
CA LEU A 88 3.44 -15.53 -7.44
C LEU A 88 4.03 -16.93 -7.19
N PRO A 89 4.12 -17.84 -8.19
CA PRO A 89 4.81 -19.12 -8.02
C PRO A 89 6.28 -18.97 -7.64
N TRP A 90 7.01 -18.00 -8.21
CA TRP A 90 8.39 -17.73 -7.80
C TRP A 90 8.46 -17.36 -6.31
N LEU A 91 7.61 -16.46 -5.84
CA LEU A 91 7.55 -16.10 -4.41
C LEU A 91 7.19 -17.32 -3.54
N ALA A 92 6.21 -18.13 -3.94
CA ALA A 92 5.81 -19.33 -3.19
C ALA A 92 6.91 -20.39 -3.14
N GLN A 93 7.71 -20.54 -4.20
CA GLN A 93 8.81 -21.50 -4.26
C GLN A 93 9.98 -21.07 -3.38
N HIS A 94 10.31 -19.78 -3.38
CA HIS A 94 11.49 -19.27 -2.69
C HIS A 94 11.22 -18.81 -1.24
N TYR A 95 10.00 -18.36 -0.95
CA TYR A 95 9.57 -17.81 0.34
C TYR A 95 8.16 -18.35 0.70
N PRO A 96 8.00 -19.66 0.94
CA PRO A 96 6.70 -20.31 1.09
C PRO A 96 5.87 -19.81 2.28
N ASP A 97 6.54 -19.31 3.32
CA ASP A 97 5.91 -18.81 4.55
C ASP A 97 5.69 -17.29 4.56
N LEU A 98 6.13 -16.57 3.52
CA LEU A 98 5.96 -15.12 3.41
C LEU A 98 4.57 -14.79 2.87
N PRO A 99 3.66 -14.20 3.68
CA PRO A 99 2.35 -13.81 3.20
C PRO A 99 2.46 -12.68 2.17
N ILE A 100 1.70 -12.79 1.09
CA ILE A 100 1.65 -11.78 0.03
C ILE A 100 0.33 -11.00 0.09
N ILE A 101 0.45 -9.68 0.00
CA ILE A 101 -0.67 -8.77 -0.24
C ILE A 101 -0.67 -8.45 -1.74
N ALA A 102 -1.69 -8.95 -2.45
CA ALA A 102 -1.84 -8.73 -3.88
C ALA A 102 -2.45 -7.34 -4.14
N ASN A 103 -1.66 -6.41 -4.69
CA ASN A 103 -2.23 -5.13 -5.13
C ASN A 103 -3.02 -5.34 -6.44
N VAL A 104 -4.31 -4.98 -6.42
CA VAL A 104 -5.21 -5.11 -7.56
C VAL A 104 -5.60 -3.72 -8.05
N ALA A 105 -5.44 -3.47 -9.35
CA ALA A 105 -5.91 -2.28 -10.02
C ALA A 105 -6.87 -2.65 -11.15
N GLY A 106 -7.75 -1.73 -11.50
CA GLY A 106 -8.73 -1.92 -12.57
C GLY A 106 -9.38 -0.62 -12.97
N PHE A 107 -10.06 -0.65 -14.10
CA PHE A 107 -10.74 0.51 -14.69
C PHE A 107 -12.26 0.38 -14.68
N SER A 108 -12.78 -0.82 -14.40
CA SER A 108 -14.20 -1.12 -14.25
C SER A 108 -14.45 -2.01 -13.03
N ASN A 109 -15.69 -2.04 -12.54
CA ASN A 109 -16.07 -2.94 -11.44
C ASN A 109 -15.87 -4.42 -11.82
N GLU A 110 -16.13 -4.77 -13.08
CA GLU A 110 -15.93 -6.12 -13.62
C GLU A 110 -14.44 -6.51 -13.60
N GLU A 111 -13.54 -5.62 -14.00
CA GLU A 111 -12.11 -5.90 -13.96
C GLU A 111 -11.63 -6.10 -12.51
N TYR A 112 -12.08 -5.26 -11.58
CA TYR A 112 -11.76 -5.45 -10.15
C TYR A 112 -12.24 -6.80 -9.63
N ALA A 113 -13.45 -7.22 -9.98
CA ALA A 113 -13.99 -8.52 -9.58
C ALA A 113 -13.17 -9.68 -10.17
N THR A 114 -12.91 -9.67 -11.48
CA THR A 114 -12.15 -10.71 -12.19
C THR A 114 -10.75 -10.87 -11.61
N VAL A 115 -9.98 -9.77 -11.52
CA VAL A 115 -8.60 -9.82 -11.03
C VAL A 115 -8.57 -10.25 -9.56
N SER A 116 -9.49 -9.75 -8.72
CA SER A 116 -9.56 -10.13 -7.30
C SER A 116 -9.93 -11.61 -7.10
N GLY A 117 -10.90 -12.11 -7.87
CA GLY A 117 -11.37 -13.49 -7.78
C GLY A 117 -10.33 -14.50 -8.27
N GLU A 118 -9.53 -14.15 -9.27
CA GLU A 118 -8.45 -15.00 -9.77
C GLU A 118 -7.20 -14.95 -8.88
N ILE A 119 -6.73 -13.74 -8.54
CA ILE A 119 -5.47 -13.59 -7.78
C ILE A 119 -5.57 -14.12 -6.35
N SER A 120 -6.76 -14.06 -5.74
CA SER A 120 -6.99 -14.58 -4.38
C SER A 120 -6.84 -16.10 -4.26
N LYS A 121 -6.85 -16.85 -5.37
CA LYS A 121 -6.69 -18.32 -5.38
C LYS A 121 -5.23 -18.77 -5.22
N ALA A 122 -4.26 -17.87 -5.41
CA ALA A 122 -2.85 -18.21 -5.24
C ALA A 122 -2.55 -18.49 -3.75
N PRO A 123 -1.90 -19.61 -3.40
CA PRO A 123 -1.81 -20.07 -2.02
C PRO A 123 -1.01 -19.15 -1.09
N ASN A 124 -0.07 -18.38 -1.65
CA ASN A 124 0.73 -17.39 -0.92
C ASN A 124 0.07 -16.01 -0.84
N VAL A 125 -1.00 -15.74 -1.60
CA VAL A 125 -1.78 -14.51 -1.46
C VAL A 125 -2.70 -14.66 -0.26
N LYS A 126 -2.51 -13.80 0.75
CA LYS A 126 -3.25 -13.86 2.02
C LYS A 126 -4.18 -12.67 2.23
N ALA A 127 -4.01 -11.61 1.44
CA ALA A 127 -4.94 -10.49 1.37
C ALA A 127 -4.83 -9.79 0.01
N ILE A 128 -5.86 -9.04 -0.35
CA ILE A 128 -5.85 -8.12 -1.50
C ILE A 128 -5.70 -6.69 -0.99
N GLU A 129 -4.90 -5.87 -1.67
CA GLU A 129 -4.92 -4.41 -1.55
C GLU A 129 -5.55 -3.82 -2.82
N LEU A 130 -6.82 -3.42 -2.73
CA LEU A 130 -7.58 -2.84 -3.84
C LEU A 130 -7.18 -1.37 -4.06
N ASN A 131 -6.51 -1.10 -5.18
CA ASN A 131 -6.05 0.24 -5.53
C ASN A 131 -7.13 1.03 -6.28
N ILE A 132 -7.93 1.78 -5.52
CA ILE A 132 -9.00 2.64 -6.08
C ILE A 132 -8.53 4.03 -6.52
N SER A 133 -7.21 4.28 -6.61
CA SER A 133 -6.67 5.55 -7.13
C SER A 133 -6.52 5.56 -8.66
N CYS A 134 -7.29 4.71 -9.35
CA CYS A 134 -7.32 4.59 -10.80
C CYS A 134 -8.46 5.44 -11.40
N PRO A 135 -8.34 5.92 -12.65
CA PRO A 135 -9.46 6.55 -13.35
C PRO A 135 -10.56 5.51 -13.62
N ASN A 136 -11.83 5.91 -13.51
CA ASN A 136 -12.98 5.05 -13.85
C ASN A 136 -13.31 5.13 -15.36
N VAL A 137 -13.32 4.02 -16.12
CA VAL A 137 -13.76 4.09 -17.53
C VAL A 137 -15.26 3.91 -17.70
N ASP A 138 -15.95 3.25 -16.76
CA ASP A 138 -17.39 2.94 -16.82
C ASP A 138 -18.29 4.18 -16.77
N HIS A 139 -17.74 5.32 -16.34
CA HIS A 139 -18.48 6.57 -16.18
C HIS A 139 -17.96 7.70 -17.06
N GLY A 140 -17.19 7.37 -18.10
CA GLY A 140 -16.72 8.31 -19.14
C GLY A 140 -15.86 9.44 -18.56
N ASN A 141 -14.57 9.20 -18.34
CA ASN A 141 -13.82 10.12 -17.49
C ASN A 141 -12.95 11.18 -18.17
N ASN A 142 -13.25 12.42 -17.79
CA ASN A 142 -12.40 13.61 -17.77
C ASN A 142 -11.39 13.60 -16.58
N GLY A 143 -10.87 12.42 -16.17
CA GLY A 143 -9.83 12.31 -15.13
C GLY A 143 -10.29 12.18 -13.66
N LEU A 144 -11.54 11.79 -13.38
CA LEU A 144 -12.02 11.52 -12.00
C LEU A 144 -11.51 10.15 -11.49
N LEU A 145 -11.00 10.09 -10.26
CA LEU A 145 -10.54 8.83 -9.66
C LEU A 145 -11.69 8.13 -8.94
N ILE A 146 -11.76 6.79 -9.00
CA ILE A 146 -12.76 5.98 -8.30
C ILE A 146 -12.79 6.33 -6.80
N GLY A 147 -11.62 6.39 -6.19
CA GLY A 147 -11.46 6.71 -4.76
C GLY A 147 -11.70 8.16 -4.38
N GLN A 148 -12.14 9.02 -5.31
CA GLN A 148 -12.59 10.39 -4.98
C GLN A 148 -14.11 10.49 -4.81
N VAL A 149 -14.85 9.45 -5.20
CA VAL A 149 -16.32 9.43 -5.15
C VAL A 149 -16.77 8.23 -4.32
N PRO A 150 -17.37 8.44 -3.13
CA PRO A 150 -17.77 7.36 -2.23
C PRO A 150 -18.63 6.26 -2.89
N GLU A 151 -19.56 6.64 -3.77
CA GLU A 151 -20.45 5.69 -4.46
C GLU A 151 -19.68 4.79 -5.44
N LEU A 152 -18.66 5.33 -6.11
CA LEU A 152 -17.81 4.56 -7.02
C LEU A 152 -16.85 3.66 -6.26
N ALA A 153 -16.28 4.16 -5.16
CA ALA A 153 -15.49 3.37 -4.25
C ALA A 153 -16.31 2.20 -3.69
N TYR A 154 -17.55 2.44 -3.24
CA TYR A 154 -18.46 1.40 -2.76
C TYR A 154 -18.64 0.29 -3.82
N ALA A 155 -19.01 0.67 -5.05
CA ALA A 155 -19.29 -0.29 -6.11
C ALA A 155 -18.06 -1.15 -6.48
N ALA A 156 -16.88 -0.53 -6.62
CA ALA A 156 -15.64 -1.23 -6.94
C ALA A 156 -15.20 -2.16 -5.80
N VAL A 157 -15.29 -1.69 -4.54
CA VAL A 157 -14.95 -2.50 -3.36
C VAL A 157 -15.91 -3.68 -3.22
N LYS A 158 -17.22 -3.44 -3.40
CA LYS A 158 -18.24 -4.49 -3.29
C LYS A 158 -18.01 -5.60 -4.31
N ALA A 159 -17.72 -5.24 -5.56
CA ALA A 159 -17.41 -6.19 -6.62
C ALA A 159 -16.17 -7.04 -6.30
N ALA A 160 -15.10 -6.41 -5.79
CA ALA A 160 -13.88 -7.14 -5.39
C ALA A 160 -14.10 -8.05 -4.17
N VAL A 161 -14.83 -7.57 -3.16
CA VAL A 161 -15.14 -8.33 -1.94
C VAL A 161 -15.99 -9.57 -2.26
N GLU A 162 -16.99 -9.46 -3.13
CA GLU A 162 -17.84 -10.59 -3.51
C GLU A 162 -17.11 -11.66 -4.32
N ALA A 163 -16.09 -11.28 -5.09
CA ALA A 163 -15.29 -12.19 -5.89
C ALA A 163 -14.11 -12.83 -5.13
N SER A 164 -13.57 -12.15 -4.12
CA SER A 164 -12.35 -12.55 -3.43
C SER A 164 -12.56 -13.73 -2.47
N SER A 165 -11.58 -14.63 -2.42
CA SER A 165 -11.50 -15.72 -1.44
C SER A 165 -10.65 -15.39 -0.20
N VAL A 166 -10.03 -14.21 -0.17
CA VAL A 166 -9.20 -13.70 0.94
C VAL A 166 -9.65 -12.30 1.37
N PRO A 167 -9.28 -11.80 2.57
CA PRO A 167 -9.61 -10.46 3.02
C PRO A 167 -9.21 -9.36 2.03
N VAL A 168 -10.07 -8.36 1.86
CA VAL A 168 -9.85 -7.22 0.96
C VAL A 168 -9.58 -5.96 1.78
N TYR A 169 -8.40 -5.40 1.58
CA TYR A 169 -7.99 -4.09 2.06
C TYR A 169 -8.16 -3.06 0.96
N VAL A 170 -8.60 -1.84 1.28
CA VAL A 170 -8.80 -0.79 0.28
C VAL A 170 -7.77 0.31 0.44
N LYS A 171 -7.04 0.61 -0.64
CA LYS A 171 -6.00 1.64 -0.65
C LYS A 171 -6.58 3.02 -0.93
N LEU A 172 -6.66 3.86 0.10
CA LEU A 172 -7.27 5.18 0.00
C LEU A 172 -6.33 6.22 -0.62
N THR A 173 -6.90 7.05 -1.50
CA THR A 173 -6.22 8.24 -2.03
C THR A 173 -6.26 9.38 -1.01
N PRO A 174 -5.17 10.14 -0.83
CA PRO A 174 -5.17 11.34 0.01
C PRO A 174 -5.82 12.55 -0.69
N SER A 175 -6.10 12.46 -1.99
CA SER A 175 -6.57 13.60 -2.80
C SER A 175 -8.08 13.75 -2.78
N VAL A 176 -8.65 13.91 -1.58
CA VAL A 176 -10.09 14.08 -1.32
C VAL A 176 -10.34 15.17 -0.29
N ALA A 177 -11.52 15.79 -0.33
CA ALA A 177 -11.92 16.80 0.66
C ALA A 177 -12.11 16.19 2.05
N ASP A 178 -12.77 15.03 2.11
CA ASP A 178 -13.00 14.28 3.33
C ASP A 178 -12.82 12.78 3.09
N ILE A 179 -11.71 12.25 3.59
CA ILE A 179 -11.33 10.85 3.43
C ILE A 179 -12.24 9.88 4.19
N THR A 180 -12.95 10.35 5.22
CA THR A 180 -13.79 9.50 6.07
C THR A 180 -15.01 8.97 5.32
N GLN A 181 -15.53 9.73 4.34
CA GLN A 181 -16.65 9.30 3.50
C GLN A 181 -16.26 8.12 2.60
N VAL A 182 -15.06 8.15 2.02
CA VAL A 182 -14.56 7.05 1.19
C VAL A 182 -14.20 5.84 2.05
N ALA A 183 -13.60 6.07 3.23
CA ALA A 183 -13.33 4.99 4.19
C ALA A 183 -14.64 4.30 4.64
N LYS A 184 -15.70 5.09 4.91
CA LYS A 184 -17.00 4.55 5.28
C LYS A 184 -17.64 3.75 4.15
N ALA A 185 -17.58 4.27 2.92
CA ALA A 185 -18.06 3.54 1.74
C ALA A 185 -17.32 2.20 1.53
N ALA A 186 -16.00 2.17 1.73
CA ALA A 186 -15.22 0.94 1.66
C ALA A 186 -15.63 -0.06 2.77
N GLU A 187 -15.81 0.41 4.01
CA GLU A 187 -16.29 -0.40 5.13
C GLU A 187 -17.69 -0.98 4.85
N ASP A 188 -18.64 -0.16 4.41
CA ASP A 188 -20.01 -0.57 4.10
C ASP A 188 -20.09 -1.55 2.92
N ALA A 189 -19.12 -1.51 2.01
CA ALA A 189 -18.97 -2.46 0.91
C ALA A 189 -18.38 -3.82 1.34
N GLY A 190 -17.90 -3.94 2.59
CA GLY A 190 -17.36 -5.17 3.17
C GLY A 190 -15.83 -5.26 3.19
N ALA A 191 -15.11 -4.15 3.06
CA ALA A 191 -13.66 -4.13 3.25
C ALA A 191 -13.30 -4.66 4.65
N THR A 192 -12.25 -5.49 4.72
CA THR A 192 -11.76 -6.08 5.99
C THR A 192 -10.65 -5.24 6.63
N GLY A 193 -10.11 -4.28 5.90
CA GLY A 193 -9.12 -3.34 6.36
C GLY A 193 -8.90 -2.22 5.34
N LEU A 194 -8.04 -1.28 5.69
CA LEU A 194 -7.66 -0.18 4.82
C LEU A 194 -6.15 -0.12 4.70
N THR A 195 -5.65 0.38 3.57
CA THR A 195 -4.26 0.82 3.46
C THR A 195 -4.24 2.28 3.06
N MET A 196 -3.33 3.07 3.63
CA MET A 196 -3.28 4.49 3.29
C MET A 196 -1.95 5.13 3.73
N ILE A 197 -1.41 6.11 3.01
CA ILE A 197 -2.02 6.75 1.83
C ILE A 197 -1.41 6.26 0.52
N ASN A 198 -2.16 6.38 -0.58
CA ASN A 198 -1.54 6.47 -1.90
C ASN A 198 -0.82 7.84 -2.05
N THR A 199 -0.18 8.08 -3.18
CA THR A 199 0.56 9.33 -3.42
C THR A 199 -0.35 10.56 -3.47
N LEU A 200 0.16 11.72 -3.03
CA LEU A 200 -0.40 13.03 -3.40
C LEU A 200 -0.15 13.33 -4.87
N VAL A 201 -0.65 14.45 -5.41
CA VAL A 201 -0.38 14.87 -6.80
C VAL A 201 0.54 16.07 -6.81
N GLY A 202 1.57 16.04 -7.66
CA GLY A 202 2.51 17.14 -7.83
C GLY A 202 3.00 17.29 -9.27
N MET A 203 3.76 18.35 -9.51
CA MET A 203 4.36 18.64 -10.81
C MET A 203 5.72 19.32 -10.65
N ARG A 204 6.57 19.18 -11.68
CA ARG A 204 7.86 19.84 -11.79
C ARG A 204 8.05 20.32 -13.22
N PHE A 205 8.71 21.45 -13.40
CA PHE A 205 9.02 22.02 -14.72
C PHE A 205 10.51 21.99 -14.99
N ASP A 206 10.87 21.72 -16.25
CA ASP A 206 12.20 21.96 -16.78
C ASP A 206 12.33 23.46 -17.07
N LEU A 207 13.30 24.12 -16.44
CA LEU A 207 13.45 25.58 -16.51
C LEU A 207 13.90 26.08 -17.89
N LYS A 208 14.57 25.23 -18.68
CA LYS A 208 15.07 25.60 -20.01
C LYS A 208 13.94 25.59 -21.04
N THR A 209 13.04 24.61 -20.94
CA THR A 209 11.97 24.38 -21.91
C THR A 209 10.62 24.91 -21.47
N GLY A 210 10.43 25.20 -20.17
CA GLY A 210 9.15 25.58 -19.58
C GLY A 210 8.12 24.43 -19.54
N LYS A 211 8.51 23.21 -19.91
CA LYS A 211 7.62 22.04 -19.99
C LYS A 211 7.66 21.22 -18.71
N PRO A 212 6.61 20.43 -18.40
CA PRO A 212 6.68 19.45 -17.32
C PRO A 212 7.83 18.46 -17.51
N ILE A 213 8.54 18.12 -16.42
CA ILE A 213 9.62 17.11 -16.44
C ILE A 213 9.04 15.71 -16.70
N ILE A 214 7.93 15.40 -16.04
CA ILE A 214 7.20 14.15 -16.22
C ILE A 214 6.41 14.24 -17.53
N ALA A 215 6.56 13.25 -18.42
CA ALA A 215 5.86 13.25 -19.71
C ALA A 215 4.33 13.24 -19.57
N ASN A 216 3.82 12.64 -18.49
CA ASN A 216 2.41 12.66 -18.10
C ASN A 216 1.92 14.03 -17.57
N GLY A 217 2.79 15.04 -17.50
CA GLY A 217 2.49 16.37 -16.96
C GLY A 217 2.56 16.41 -15.43
N THR A 218 1.75 15.60 -14.77
CA THR A 218 1.72 15.43 -13.31
C THR A 218 2.18 14.03 -12.90
N GLY A 219 2.54 13.89 -11.62
CA GLY A 219 2.91 12.61 -11.03
C GLY A 219 2.51 12.50 -9.56
N GLY A 220 2.50 11.27 -9.06
CA GLY A 220 2.28 10.92 -7.67
C GLY A 220 3.47 11.32 -6.81
N MET A 221 3.26 12.22 -5.83
CA MET A 221 4.25 12.66 -4.85
C MET A 221 4.30 11.69 -3.66
N SER A 222 5.52 11.30 -3.32
CA SER A 222 5.84 10.33 -2.25
C SER A 222 7.16 10.67 -1.57
N GLY A 223 7.53 9.92 -0.52
CA GLY A 223 8.72 10.15 0.30
C GLY A 223 8.42 10.94 1.57
N PRO A 224 9.45 11.25 2.40
CA PRO A 224 9.27 11.92 3.69
C PRO A 224 8.43 13.20 3.65
N ALA A 225 8.43 13.93 2.53
CA ALA A 225 7.62 15.13 2.33
C ALA A 225 6.11 14.91 2.52
N VAL A 226 5.59 13.69 2.36
CA VAL A 226 4.14 13.40 2.54
C VAL A 226 3.81 12.87 3.93
N PHE A 227 4.80 12.60 4.77
CA PHE A 227 4.64 11.91 6.05
C PHE A 227 3.66 12.61 7.02
N PRO A 228 3.72 13.93 7.23
CA PRO A 228 2.73 14.62 8.10
C PRO A 228 1.29 14.52 7.59
N VAL A 229 1.10 14.50 6.25
CA VAL A 229 -0.23 14.34 5.64
C VAL A 229 -0.75 12.93 5.86
N ALA A 230 0.12 11.91 5.70
CA ALA A 230 -0.23 10.53 5.94
C ALA A 230 -0.67 10.32 7.40
N LEU A 231 0.09 10.81 8.38
CA LEU A 231 -0.26 10.72 9.81
C LEU A 231 -1.61 11.35 10.13
N LYS A 232 -1.85 12.58 9.63
CA LYS A 232 -3.12 13.29 9.84
C LYS A 232 -4.30 12.49 9.30
N LEU A 233 -4.18 11.96 8.08
CA LEU A 233 -5.27 11.23 7.43
C LEU A 233 -5.49 9.86 8.07
N ILE A 234 -4.42 9.14 8.42
CA ILE A 234 -4.50 7.86 9.15
C ILE A 234 -5.25 8.08 10.46
N ARG A 235 -4.87 9.10 11.24
CA ARG A 235 -5.55 9.44 12.50
C ARG A 235 -7.03 9.74 12.29
N GLN A 236 -7.35 10.56 11.29
CA GLN A 236 -8.73 10.92 10.98
C GLN A 236 -9.59 9.69 10.65
N VAL A 237 -9.07 8.77 9.83
CA VAL A 237 -9.79 7.53 9.46
C VAL A 237 -9.84 6.56 10.64
N ALA A 238 -8.77 6.44 11.42
CA ALA A 238 -8.71 5.53 12.55
C ALA A 238 -9.73 5.86 13.66
N GLN A 239 -10.17 7.12 13.75
CA GLN A 239 -11.26 7.59 14.62
C GLN A 239 -12.66 7.33 14.04
N SER A 240 -12.79 7.15 12.72
CA SER A 240 -14.09 6.96 12.06
C SER A 240 -14.47 5.50 11.82
N THR A 241 -13.54 4.54 11.96
CA THR A 241 -13.79 3.10 11.75
C THR A 241 -13.03 2.22 12.73
N LYS A 242 -13.51 0.99 12.93
CA LYS A 242 -12.81 -0.07 13.69
C LYS A 242 -11.98 -1.00 12.81
N LEU A 243 -12.00 -0.83 11.48
CA LEU A 243 -11.14 -1.58 10.56
C LEU A 243 -9.64 -1.30 10.80
N PRO A 244 -8.76 -2.31 10.77
CA PRO A 244 -7.32 -2.09 10.87
C PRO A 244 -6.79 -1.35 9.65
N ILE A 245 -5.80 -0.48 9.87
CA ILE A 245 -5.19 0.34 8.83
C ILE A 245 -3.72 -0.08 8.65
N ILE A 246 -3.30 -0.36 7.42
CA ILE A 246 -1.88 -0.45 7.07
C ILE A 246 -1.42 0.94 6.62
N GLY A 247 -0.66 1.62 7.48
CA GLY A 247 -0.23 3.00 7.31
C GLY A 247 1.05 3.11 6.47
N MET A 248 1.11 4.06 5.54
CA MET A 248 2.26 4.30 4.68
C MET A 248 2.31 5.74 4.18
N GLY A 249 3.49 6.15 3.72
CA GLY A 249 3.74 7.47 3.14
C GLY A 249 4.87 8.17 3.86
N GLY A 250 6.09 8.08 3.32
CA GLY A 250 7.27 8.77 3.87
C GLY A 250 7.91 8.12 5.09
N VAL A 251 7.61 6.84 5.37
CA VAL A 251 8.29 6.07 6.41
C VAL A 251 9.71 5.71 5.95
N ASP A 252 10.71 6.06 6.74
CA ASP A 252 12.13 5.82 6.48
C ASP A 252 12.93 5.36 7.72
N SER A 253 12.28 5.19 8.87
CA SER A 253 12.91 4.86 10.16
C SER A 253 11.96 4.11 11.08
N ALA A 254 12.52 3.47 12.13
CA ALA A 254 11.74 2.81 13.17
C ALA A 254 10.90 3.82 13.98
N GLU A 255 11.41 5.02 14.25
CA GLU A 255 10.64 6.12 14.85
C GLU A 255 9.43 6.50 13.98
N ALA A 256 9.62 6.65 12.66
CA ALA A 256 8.51 6.94 11.75
C ALA A 256 7.45 5.82 11.72
N ALA A 257 7.88 4.56 11.84
CA ALA A 257 6.98 3.41 11.95
C ALA A 257 6.18 3.45 13.26
N ILE A 258 6.80 3.78 14.40
CA ILE A 258 6.09 3.97 15.68
C ILE A 258 5.12 5.15 15.60
N GLU A 259 5.47 6.26 14.97
CA GLU A 259 4.57 7.42 14.81
C GLU A 259 3.34 7.08 13.94
N MET A 260 3.50 6.26 12.91
CA MET A 260 2.38 5.70 12.15
C MET A 260 1.45 4.84 13.03
N MET A 261 2.02 4.01 13.90
CA MET A 261 1.23 3.21 14.84
C MET A 261 0.51 4.10 15.87
N ILE A 262 1.18 5.14 16.37
CA ILE A 262 0.55 6.17 17.21
C ILE A 262 -0.61 6.80 16.45
N ALA A 263 -0.46 7.13 15.16
CA ALA A 263 -1.56 7.69 14.36
C ALA A 263 -2.76 6.73 14.22
N GLY A 264 -2.58 5.43 14.41
CA GLY A 264 -3.63 4.41 14.36
C GLY A 264 -3.38 3.27 13.38
N ALA A 265 -2.19 3.21 12.77
CA ALA A 265 -1.80 2.09 11.92
C ALA A 265 -1.58 0.80 12.73
N SER A 266 -1.94 -0.33 12.14
CA SER A 266 -1.72 -1.68 12.69
C SER A 266 -0.52 -2.40 12.05
N ALA A 267 -0.13 -1.99 10.84
CA ALA A 267 1.09 -2.42 10.14
C ALA A 267 1.57 -1.27 9.24
N ILE A 268 2.82 -1.33 8.75
CA ILE A 268 3.50 -0.20 8.13
C ILE A 268 4.01 -0.53 6.72
N GLY A 269 3.59 0.26 5.73
CA GLY A 269 4.08 0.21 4.37
C GLY A 269 5.30 1.12 4.14
N VAL A 270 6.39 0.56 3.60
CA VAL A 270 7.63 1.28 3.27
C VAL A 270 7.81 1.32 1.76
N GLY A 271 7.73 2.52 1.16
CA GLY A 271 7.76 2.71 -0.29
C GLY A 271 9.09 3.31 -0.77
N THR A 272 9.07 4.62 -0.96
CA THR A 272 10.17 5.43 -1.53
C THR A 272 11.52 5.21 -0.86
N ALA A 273 11.56 4.92 0.44
CA ALA A 273 12.81 4.68 1.17
C ALA A 273 13.64 3.54 0.55
N ASN A 274 13.00 2.50 0.00
CA ASN A 274 13.70 1.38 -0.65
C ASN A 274 14.49 1.79 -1.91
N PHE A 275 14.16 2.93 -2.53
CA PHE A 275 14.89 3.44 -3.69
C PHE A 275 16.15 4.19 -3.30
N THR A 276 16.17 4.79 -2.11
CA THR A 276 17.32 5.50 -1.55
C THR A 276 18.26 4.52 -0.84
N ASP A 277 17.69 3.60 -0.07
CA ASP A 277 18.41 2.54 0.64
C ASP A 277 17.71 1.19 0.42
N PRO A 278 18.33 0.25 -0.33
CA PRO A 278 17.75 -1.08 -0.52
C PRO A 278 17.55 -1.88 0.76
N TYR A 279 18.23 -1.52 1.86
CA TYR A 279 18.11 -2.16 3.17
C TYR A 279 17.15 -1.43 4.12
N ALA A 280 16.40 -0.41 3.65
CA ALA A 280 15.51 0.37 4.51
C ALA A 280 14.54 -0.51 5.33
N CYS A 281 13.88 -1.49 4.70
CA CYS A 281 12.97 -2.39 5.41
C CYS A 281 13.68 -3.24 6.50
N PRO A 282 14.73 -4.03 6.21
CA PRO A 282 15.42 -4.79 7.24
C PRO A 282 16.04 -3.91 8.34
N SER A 283 16.60 -2.75 8.01
CA SER A 283 17.13 -1.81 9.02
C SER A 283 16.03 -1.32 9.98
N ILE A 284 14.86 -0.93 9.45
CA ILE A 284 13.72 -0.54 10.30
C ILE A 284 13.30 -1.69 11.22
N ILE A 285 13.28 -2.94 10.71
CA ILE A 285 12.92 -4.12 11.51
C ILE A 285 13.93 -4.35 12.65
N GLU A 286 15.22 -4.21 12.37
CA GLU A 286 16.30 -4.38 13.34
C GLU A 286 16.29 -3.29 14.42
N ASP A 287 15.96 -2.05 14.05
CA ASP A 287 15.95 -0.90 14.96
C ASP A 287 14.68 -0.82 15.85
N LEU A 288 13.56 -1.40 15.40
CA LEU A 288 12.26 -1.33 16.10
C LEU A 288 12.34 -1.74 17.59
N PRO A 289 12.96 -2.86 17.99
CA PRO A 289 13.07 -3.22 19.41
C PRO A 289 13.74 -2.15 20.28
N GLN A 290 14.78 -1.49 19.75
CA GLN A 290 15.50 -0.44 20.50
C GLN A 290 14.65 0.82 20.65
N VAL A 291 13.93 1.20 19.59
CA VAL A 291 12.98 2.32 19.63
C VAL A 291 11.82 2.00 20.58
N MET A 292 11.30 0.77 20.55
CA MET A 292 10.28 0.30 21.47
C MET A 292 10.72 0.41 22.93
N ASP A 293 11.94 -0.04 23.26
CA ASP A 293 12.50 0.05 24.61
C ASP A 293 12.62 1.52 25.06
N ARG A 294 13.06 2.42 24.16
CA ARG A 294 13.17 3.86 24.45
C ARG A 294 11.84 4.48 24.85
N TYR A 295 10.73 4.02 24.26
CA TYR A 295 9.39 4.54 24.52
C TYR A 295 8.53 3.66 25.44
N GLY A 296 9.12 2.62 26.05
CA GLY A 296 8.40 1.74 26.99
C GLY A 296 7.32 0.88 26.33
N ILE A 297 7.56 0.43 25.10
CA ILE A 297 6.62 -0.41 24.34
C ILE A 297 6.99 -1.89 24.46
N ASP A 298 6.19 -2.67 25.18
CA ASP A 298 6.47 -4.09 25.40
C ASP A 298 6.26 -4.94 24.12
N THR A 299 5.09 -4.84 23.49
CA THR A 299 4.77 -5.54 22.24
C THR A 299 3.97 -4.62 21.33
N LEU A 300 4.19 -4.73 20.02
CA LEU A 300 3.46 -3.92 19.04
C LEU A 300 1.96 -4.26 19.01
N GLU A 301 1.59 -5.52 19.25
CA GLU A 301 0.19 -5.96 19.33
C GLU A 301 -0.56 -5.31 20.51
N ASN A 302 0.05 -5.21 21.69
CA ASN A 302 -0.57 -4.50 22.81
C ASN A 302 -0.56 -2.99 22.58
N PHE A 303 0.52 -2.47 22.00
CA PHE A 303 0.63 -1.05 21.71
C PHE A 303 -0.48 -0.54 20.78
N ARG A 304 -0.74 -1.23 19.67
CA ARG A 304 -1.82 -0.85 18.76
C ARG A 304 -3.21 -0.93 19.41
N LYS A 305 -3.45 -1.91 20.30
CA LYS A 305 -4.70 -2.00 21.07
C LYS A 305 -4.85 -0.82 22.01
N HIS A 306 -3.78 -0.51 22.75
CA HIS A 306 -3.75 0.63 23.65
C HIS A 306 -4.03 1.95 22.91
N VAL A 307 -3.37 2.20 21.77
CA VAL A 307 -3.64 3.39 20.93
C VAL A 307 -5.10 3.43 20.50
N ARG A 308 -5.66 2.30 20.07
CA ARG A 308 -7.07 2.19 19.64
C ARG A 308 -8.08 2.45 20.75
N GLU A 309 -7.78 2.07 21.98
CA GLU A 309 -8.69 2.22 23.12
C GLU A 309 -8.59 3.60 23.79
N ASN A 310 -7.42 4.23 23.77
CA ASN A 310 -7.14 5.41 24.60
C ASN A 310 -6.93 6.69 23.79
N LEU A 311 -6.60 6.58 22.50
CA LEU A 311 -6.25 7.75 21.67
C LEU A 311 -7.17 7.92 20.45
N LEU A 312 -8.01 6.94 20.13
CA LEU A 312 -8.91 6.91 18.96
C LEU A 312 -10.36 6.71 19.37
#